data_AF-A0A1Q6JVZ6-F1
#
_entry.id   AF-A0A1Q6JVZ6-F1
#
_cell.length_a   1.000
_cell.length_b   1.000
_cell.length_c   1.000
_cell.angle_alpha   90.00
_cell.angle_beta   90.00
_cell.angle_gamma   90.00
#
_symmetry.space_group_name_H-M   'P 1'
#
loop_
_entity.id
_entity.type
_entity.pdbx_description
1 polymer ?
#
loop_
_entity_poly.entity_id
_entity_poly.type
_entity_poly.pdbx_seq_one_letter_code
_entity_poly.pdbx_strand_id
1 'polypeptide(L)'
;MYKKSTQKIINRIIFIVIIFAILCGIGIYILKYEVQGETNIPFEITKIAIAQSVNGIENEGHQEKWNFNVSENNDIYIYLEKNSRYNKTEIIKDVTINNIKINKTDSIGETKIYKPVEDEKVMFKNTNENETEEIVYTGEMESNIKQQKISNQGGIIAFRYAINNLSNYISNENEEVDYGKLLQLTNIKEENIKTTISFDFIITLTTNRKYQTNIQIDIPAKEVIEKGVAGIELTEFNNLIFKRIEN
;
A
#
# COMPACT_ATOMS: atom_id res chain seq x y z
N MET A 1 56.20 -44.16 -13.01
CA MET A 1 55.57 -43.81 -11.72
C MET A 1 55.08 -42.35 -11.67
N TYR A 2 55.79 -41.39 -12.28
CA TYR A 2 55.45 -39.95 -12.29
C TYR A 2 54.08 -39.61 -12.94
N LYS A 3 53.76 -40.15 -14.13
CA LYS A 3 52.48 -39.90 -14.85
C LYS A 3 51.22 -40.18 -14.01
N LYS A 4 51.25 -41.24 -13.17
CA LYS A 4 50.12 -41.66 -12.33
C LYS A 4 49.87 -40.70 -11.15
N SER A 5 50.92 -40.01 -10.68
CA SER A 5 50.83 -39.01 -9.60
C SER A 5 50.25 -37.70 -10.12
N THR A 6 50.75 -37.22 -11.26
CA THR A 6 50.26 -35.99 -11.92
C THR A 6 48.78 -36.10 -12.28
N GLN A 7 48.33 -37.26 -12.76
CA GLN A 7 46.91 -37.47 -13.11
C GLN A 7 45.98 -37.47 -11.88
N LYS A 8 46.45 -37.95 -10.73
CA LYS A 8 45.70 -37.84 -9.46
C LYS A 8 45.58 -36.39 -8.99
N ILE A 9 46.62 -35.58 -9.18
CA ILE A 9 46.62 -34.15 -8.83
C ILE A 9 45.67 -33.38 -9.75
N ILE A 10 45.73 -33.61 -11.06
CA ILE A 10 44.82 -32.99 -12.05
C ILE A 10 43.36 -33.34 -11.71
N ASN A 11 43.06 -34.61 -11.43
CA ASN A 11 41.70 -35.01 -11.05
C ASN A 11 41.20 -34.31 -9.79
N ARG A 12 42.08 -34.08 -8.79
CA ARG A 12 41.73 -33.32 -7.58
C ARG A 12 41.43 -31.85 -7.89
N ILE A 13 42.23 -31.22 -8.75
CA ILE A 13 42.00 -29.82 -9.17
C ILE A 13 40.68 -29.71 -9.93
N ILE A 14 40.41 -30.61 -10.88
CA ILE A 14 39.16 -30.63 -11.64
C ILE A 14 37.96 -30.77 -10.70
N PHE A 15 38.04 -31.67 -9.71
CA PHE A 15 36.98 -31.85 -8.73
C PHE A 15 36.70 -30.58 -7.91
N ILE A 16 37.75 -29.87 -7.47
CA ILE A 16 37.63 -28.59 -6.76
C ILE A 16 36.98 -27.52 -7.65
N VAL A 17 37.38 -27.43 -8.93
CA VAL A 17 36.80 -26.47 -9.89
C VAL A 17 35.32 -26.75 -10.13
N ILE A 18 34.92 -28.02 -10.25
CA ILE A 18 33.51 -28.39 -10.42
C ILE A 18 32.69 -27.96 -9.18
N ILE A 19 33.18 -28.24 -7.97
CA ILE A 19 32.51 -27.79 -6.74
C ILE A 19 32.39 -26.27 -6.70
N PHE A 20 33.47 -25.56 -7.02
CA PHE A 20 33.46 -24.09 -7.05
C PHE A 20 32.44 -23.55 -8.05
N ALA A 21 32.38 -24.12 -9.26
CA ALA A 21 31.39 -23.72 -10.27
C ALA A 21 29.94 -23.95 -9.81
N ILE A 22 29.67 -25.06 -9.13
CA ILE A 22 28.34 -25.35 -8.55
C ILE A 22 27.99 -24.31 -7.48
N LEU A 23 28.91 -24.00 -6.57
CA LEU A 23 28.70 -22.98 -5.53
C LEU A 23 28.45 -21.59 -6.12
N CYS A 24 29.21 -21.19 -7.14
CA CYS A 24 28.97 -19.94 -7.86
C CYS A 24 27.60 -19.94 -8.54
N GLY A 25 27.20 -21.05 -9.18
CA GLY A 25 25.87 -21.18 -9.80
C GLY A 25 24.73 -21.03 -8.80
N ILE A 26 24.83 -21.68 -7.64
CA ILE A 26 23.86 -21.55 -6.55
C ILE A 26 23.86 -20.10 -6.02
N GLY A 27 25.02 -19.50 -5.81
CA GLY A 27 25.14 -18.13 -5.33
C GLY A 27 24.49 -17.12 -6.29
N ILE A 28 24.74 -17.24 -7.59
CA ILE A 28 24.12 -16.39 -8.63
C ILE A 28 22.60 -16.59 -8.64
N TYR A 29 22.12 -17.82 -8.47
CA TYR A 29 20.69 -18.10 -8.42
C TYR A 29 20.01 -17.42 -7.22
N ILE A 30 20.62 -17.51 -6.02
CA ILE A 30 20.12 -16.86 -4.81
C ILE A 30 20.11 -15.32 -4.98
N LEU A 31 21.20 -14.74 -5.48
CA LEU A 31 21.29 -13.30 -5.73
C LEU A 31 20.24 -12.83 -6.75
N LYS A 32 20.02 -13.62 -7.81
CA LYS A 32 18.98 -13.33 -8.80
C LYS A 32 17.59 -13.32 -8.16
N TYR A 33 17.29 -14.28 -7.29
CA TYR A 33 16.03 -14.32 -6.55
C TYR A 33 15.91 -13.15 -5.56
N GLU A 34 16.98 -12.76 -4.90
CA GLU A 34 16.96 -11.64 -3.96
C GLU A 34 16.62 -10.31 -4.63
N VAL A 35 17.11 -10.11 -5.86
CA VAL A 35 16.87 -8.91 -6.68
C VAL A 35 15.54 -8.96 -7.43
N GLN A 36 15.16 -10.10 -8.00
CA GLN A 36 13.98 -10.21 -8.89
C GLN A 36 12.73 -10.73 -8.18
N GLY A 37 12.89 -11.43 -7.06
CA GLY A 37 11.80 -12.12 -6.39
C GLY A 37 11.16 -13.23 -7.24
N GLU A 38 9.89 -13.48 -6.97
CA GLU A 38 9.02 -14.38 -7.71
C GLU A 38 8.58 -13.73 -9.02
N THR A 39 9.05 -14.31 -10.13
CA THR A 39 8.80 -13.76 -11.47
C THR A 39 7.45 -14.16 -12.08
N ASN A 40 6.76 -15.13 -11.47
CA ASN A 40 5.45 -15.61 -11.90
C ASN A 40 4.57 -15.91 -10.67
N ILE A 41 3.97 -14.86 -10.11
CA ILE A 41 3.04 -14.95 -8.99
C ILE A 41 1.60 -15.15 -9.48
N PRO A 42 0.70 -15.76 -8.70
CA PRO A 42 -0.67 -16.05 -9.13
C PRO A 42 -1.58 -14.83 -9.25
N PHE A 43 -1.27 -13.75 -8.54
CA PHE A 43 -2.05 -12.51 -8.54
C PHE A 43 -1.12 -11.31 -8.63
N GLU A 44 -1.45 -10.35 -9.49
CA GLU A 44 -0.65 -9.15 -9.77
C GLU A 44 -1.43 -7.89 -9.39
N ILE A 45 -0.72 -6.88 -8.89
CA ILE A 45 -1.30 -5.55 -8.69
C ILE A 45 -1.33 -4.85 -10.05
N THR A 46 -2.52 -4.48 -10.51
CA THR A 46 -2.72 -3.87 -11.84
C THR A 46 -2.92 -2.36 -11.77
N LYS A 47 -3.44 -1.87 -10.64
CA LYS A 47 -3.69 -0.45 -10.41
C LYS A 47 -3.66 -0.10 -8.92
N ILE A 48 -3.16 1.08 -8.59
CA ILE A 48 -3.42 1.74 -7.32
C ILE A 48 -4.07 3.08 -7.63
N ALA A 49 -5.27 3.31 -7.10
CA ALA A 49 -5.97 4.58 -7.24
C ALA A 49 -6.05 5.28 -5.88
N ILE A 50 -5.87 6.59 -5.86
CA ILE A 50 -5.95 7.42 -4.66
C ILE A 50 -6.98 8.50 -4.91
N ALA A 51 -8.02 8.54 -4.08
CA ALA A 51 -9.01 9.60 -4.06
C ALA A 51 -8.75 10.50 -2.85
N GLN A 52 -8.32 11.73 -3.11
CA GLN A 52 -8.03 12.72 -2.09
C GLN A 52 -9.26 13.60 -1.87
N SER A 53 -9.53 13.98 -0.62
CA SER A 53 -10.63 14.87 -0.28
C SER A 53 -10.38 15.66 1.00
N VAL A 54 -10.84 16.91 1.00
CA VAL A 54 -10.88 17.76 2.18
C VAL A 54 -12.21 17.55 2.89
N ASN A 55 -12.15 17.42 4.20
CA ASN A 55 -13.33 17.31 5.05
C ASN A 55 -13.31 18.40 6.12
N GLY A 56 -14.44 19.08 6.29
CA GLY A 56 -14.67 20.04 7.36
C GLY A 56 -15.74 19.50 8.31
N ILE A 57 -15.37 19.19 9.54
CA ILE A 57 -16.33 18.75 10.57
C ILE A 57 -16.62 19.95 11.46
N GLU A 58 -17.90 20.30 11.60
CA GLU A 58 -18.32 21.39 12.48
C GLU A 58 -18.01 21.04 13.93
N ASN A 59 -17.34 21.96 14.64
CA ASN A 59 -17.03 21.76 16.06
C ASN A 59 -18.32 21.88 16.89
N GLU A 60 -18.43 21.14 18.00
CA GLU A 60 -19.62 21.27 18.85
C GLU A 60 -19.54 22.50 19.77
N GLY A 61 -20.67 23.17 19.98
CA GLY A 61 -20.81 24.20 21.02
C GLY A 61 -20.11 25.54 20.72
N HIS A 62 -19.76 25.81 19.47
CA HIS A 62 -19.15 27.08 19.08
C HIS A 62 -20.19 28.21 18.95
N GLN A 63 -19.73 29.45 19.09
CA GLN A 63 -20.58 30.64 18.92
C GLN A 63 -20.44 31.26 17.52
N GLU A 64 -19.35 30.94 16.83
CA GLU A 64 -19.05 31.49 15.53
C GLU A 64 -20.00 30.94 14.47
N LYS A 65 -20.26 31.71 13.42
CA LYS A 65 -21.16 31.28 12.35
C LYS A 65 -20.65 30.02 11.64
N TRP A 66 -19.34 29.95 11.44
CA TRP A 66 -18.65 28.81 10.84
C TRP A 66 -17.44 28.46 11.70
N ASN A 67 -17.34 27.20 12.12
CA ASN A 67 -16.20 26.70 12.88
C ASN A 67 -15.95 25.23 12.55
N PHE A 68 -15.02 24.96 11.63
CA PHE A 68 -14.76 23.63 11.09
C PHE A 68 -13.36 23.14 11.45
N ASN A 69 -13.29 21.96 12.05
CA ASN A 69 -12.07 21.16 12.07
C ASN A 69 -11.81 20.61 10.66
N VAL A 70 -10.69 20.99 10.09
CA VAL A 70 -10.31 20.61 8.72
C VAL A 70 -9.39 19.39 8.78
N SER A 71 -9.72 18.39 7.98
CA SER A 71 -8.93 17.17 7.78
C SER A 71 -8.78 16.88 6.29
N GLU A 72 -7.75 16.12 5.94
CA GLU A 72 -7.52 15.63 4.58
C GLU A 72 -7.53 14.11 4.56
N ASN A 73 -8.18 13.52 3.57
CA ASN A 73 -8.39 12.08 3.45
C ASN A 73 -7.86 11.59 2.11
N ASN A 74 -7.03 10.54 2.16
CA ASN A 74 -6.53 9.80 1.01
C ASN A 74 -7.09 8.39 1.04
N ASP A 75 -8.10 8.13 0.22
CA ASP A 75 -8.69 6.80 0.07
C ASP A 75 -7.89 6.02 -0.97
N ILE A 76 -7.18 4.98 -0.53
CA ILE A 76 -6.26 4.20 -1.35
C ILE A 76 -6.95 2.90 -1.74
N TYR A 77 -7.02 2.63 -3.04
CA TYR A 77 -7.61 1.43 -3.64
C TYR A 77 -6.56 0.65 -4.42
N ILE A 78 -6.29 -0.58 -4.03
CA ILE A 78 -5.33 -1.49 -4.67
C ILE A 78 -6.11 -2.55 -5.44
N TYR A 79 -5.88 -2.62 -6.74
CA TYR A 79 -6.52 -3.55 -7.65
C TYR A 79 -5.61 -4.75 -7.83
N LEU A 80 -6.15 -5.93 -7.52
CA LEU A 80 -5.46 -7.20 -7.63
C LEU A 80 -6.19 -8.07 -8.66
N GLU A 81 -5.47 -8.56 -9.65
CA GLU A 81 -6.03 -9.43 -10.69
C GLU A 81 -5.27 -10.75 -10.76
N LYS A 82 -5.95 -11.79 -11.24
CA LYS A 82 -5.30 -13.07 -11.52
C LYS A 82 -4.26 -12.90 -12.63
N ASN A 83 -3.06 -13.42 -12.40
CA ASN A 83 -2.02 -13.45 -13.41
C ASN A 83 -2.38 -14.47 -14.50
N SER A 84 -2.65 -13.99 -15.71
CA SER A 84 -2.96 -14.83 -16.87
C SER A 84 -1.82 -15.76 -17.29
N ARG A 85 -0.58 -15.45 -16.89
CA ARG A 85 0.62 -16.26 -17.17
C ARG A 85 0.83 -17.37 -16.14
N TYR A 86 0.09 -17.35 -15.03
CA TYR A 86 0.20 -18.37 -13.99
C TYR A 86 -0.66 -19.59 -14.36
N ASN A 87 0.00 -20.73 -14.54
CA ASN A 87 -0.59 -21.92 -15.17
C ASN A 87 -1.37 -22.84 -14.21
N LYS A 88 -1.55 -22.44 -12.96
CA LYS A 88 -2.30 -23.20 -11.94
C LYS A 88 -3.43 -22.34 -11.40
N THR A 89 -4.49 -23.00 -10.94
CA THR A 89 -5.53 -22.31 -10.18
C THR A 89 -5.05 -22.15 -8.74
N GLU A 90 -4.97 -20.90 -8.29
CA GLU A 90 -4.78 -20.56 -6.89
C GLU A 90 -5.96 -19.70 -6.44
N ILE A 91 -6.19 -19.69 -5.14
CA ILE A 91 -7.34 -19.05 -4.50
C ILE A 91 -6.78 -18.17 -3.39
N ILE A 92 -7.14 -16.89 -3.39
CA ILE A 92 -6.80 -15.99 -2.30
C ILE A 92 -7.54 -16.45 -1.05
N LYS A 93 -6.79 -16.68 0.03
CA LYS A 93 -7.33 -16.92 1.37
C LYS A 93 -7.49 -15.60 2.12
N ASP A 94 -6.46 -14.76 2.07
CA ASP A 94 -6.46 -13.44 2.67
C ASP A 94 -5.41 -12.54 2.00
N VAL A 95 -5.60 -11.23 2.13
CA VAL A 95 -4.59 -10.23 1.79
C VAL A 95 -4.42 -9.28 2.97
N THR A 96 -3.17 -9.08 3.39
CA THR A 96 -2.82 -8.26 4.56
C THR A 96 -1.97 -7.07 4.15
N ILE A 97 -2.29 -5.91 4.70
CA ILE A 97 -1.46 -4.70 4.67
C ILE A 97 -1.03 -4.41 6.11
N ASN A 98 0.27 -4.41 6.35
CA ASN A 98 0.84 -4.07 7.66
C ASN A 98 2.18 -3.37 7.50
N ASN A 99 2.87 -3.14 8.62
CA ASN A 99 4.14 -2.40 8.65
C ASN A 99 4.04 -1.04 7.94
N ILE A 100 2.91 -0.37 8.12
CA ILE A 100 2.62 0.92 7.49
C ILE A 100 3.52 1.98 8.11
N LYS A 101 4.24 2.71 7.26
CA LYS A 101 5.10 3.83 7.64
C LYS A 101 4.67 5.06 6.86
N ILE A 102 4.54 6.16 7.58
CA ILE A 102 4.08 7.44 7.06
C ILE A 102 5.25 8.41 7.16
N ASN A 103 5.86 8.74 6.03
CA ASN A 103 6.98 9.67 5.95
C ASN A 103 6.45 11.04 5.54
N LYS A 104 5.92 11.75 6.54
CA LYS A 104 5.45 13.12 6.43
C LYS A 104 6.49 14.05 7.05
N THR A 105 6.88 15.10 6.32
CA THR A 105 7.95 16.02 6.78
C THR A 105 7.49 17.00 7.85
N ASP A 106 6.22 17.34 7.85
CA ASP A 106 5.61 18.32 8.74
C ASP A 106 4.81 17.63 9.85
N SER A 107 4.81 18.20 11.07
CA SER A 107 4.12 17.65 12.24
C SER A 107 2.67 18.13 12.41
N ILE A 108 2.15 19.01 11.55
CA ILE A 108 0.78 19.53 11.63
C ILE A 108 -0.25 18.42 11.35
N GLY A 109 -1.28 18.34 12.17
CA GLY A 109 -2.32 17.32 12.09
C GLY A 109 -1.85 15.93 12.51
N GLU A 110 -2.82 15.04 12.74
CA GLU A 110 -2.59 13.68 13.21
C GLU A 110 -2.82 12.68 12.09
N THR A 111 -1.77 11.94 11.74
CA THR A 111 -1.82 10.92 10.70
C THR A 111 -2.44 9.63 11.22
N LYS A 112 -3.50 9.15 10.59
CA LYS A 112 -4.22 7.94 10.99
C LYS A 112 -4.55 7.06 9.78
N ILE A 113 -4.64 5.76 10.02
CA ILE A 113 -5.07 4.77 9.04
C ILE A 113 -6.44 4.23 9.45
N TYR A 114 -7.37 4.17 8.50
CA TYR A 114 -8.73 3.71 8.75
C TYR A 114 -9.11 2.55 7.83
N LYS A 115 -9.78 1.55 8.42
CA LYS A 115 -10.44 0.47 7.67
C LYS A 115 -11.79 0.94 7.12
N PRO A 116 -12.30 0.29 6.07
CA PRO A 116 -13.67 0.52 5.59
C PRO A 116 -14.72 0.29 6.67
N VAL A 117 -15.89 0.92 6.48
CA VAL A 117 -17.04 0.76 7.37
C VAL A 117 -18.25 0.15 6.65
N GLU A 118 -19.02 -0.66 7.37
CA GLU A 118 -20.34 -1.12 6.93
C GLU A 118 -21.39 -0.02 7.11
N ASP A 119 -21.25 1.06 6.35
CA ASP A 119 -22.21 2.17 6.26
C ASP A 119 -22.77 2.26 4.84
N GLU A 120 -24.04 2.60 4.65
CA GLU A 120 -24.63 2.68 3.31
C GLU A 120 -24.04 3.82 2.47
N LYS A 121 -23.74 4.96 3.09
CA LYS A 121 -23.42 6.22 2.39
C LYS A 121 -21.93 6.49 2.27
N VAL A 122 -21.14 6.07 3.25
CA VAL A 122 -19.70 6.37 3.30
C VAL A 122 -18.87 5.10 3.28
N MET A 123 -17.66 5.21 2.72
CA MET A 123 -16.70 4.10 2.66
C MET A 123 -15.83 4.02 3.92
N PHE A 124 -15.54 5.17 4.51
CA PHE A 124 -14.65 5.34 5.66
C PHE A 124 -15.22 6.38 6.62
N LYS A 125 -14.87 6.25 7.90
CA LYS A 125 -15.14 7.25 8.94
C LYS A 125 -13.89 7.44 9.78
N ASN A 126 -13.51 8.69 10.03
CA ASN A 126 -12.33 9.03 10.83
C ASN A 126 -12.68 8.96 12.33
N THR A 127 -12.92 7.75 12.84
CA THR A 127 -13.25 7.51 14.26
C THR A 127 -12.28 6.51 14.86
N ASN A 128 -12.07 6.59 16.18
CA ASN A 128 -11.14 5.71 16.89
C ASN A 128 -11.45 4.22 16.72
N GLU A 129 -12.73 3.84 16.58
CA GLU A 129 -13.16 2.44 16.34
C GLU A 129 -12.71 1.88 14.98
N ASN A 130 -12.50 2.77 14.02
CA ASN A 130 -12.10 2.43 12.66
C ASN A 130 -10.59 2.57 12.43
N GLU A 131 -9.87 3.16 13.38
CA GLU A 131 -8.42 3.27 13.34
C GLU A 131 -7.80 1.87 13.41
N THR A 132 -6.76 1.63 12.60
CA THR A 132 -6.03 0.37 12.60
C THR A 132 -4.59 0.54 12.15
N GLU A 133 -3.70 -0.35 12.59
CA GLU A 133 -2.32 -0.45 12.10
C GLU A 133 -2.15 -1.56 11.05
N GLU A 134 -3.16 -2.42 10.91
CA GLU A 134 -3.20 -3.54 9.98
C GLU A 134 -4.57 -3.62 9.28
N ILE A 135 -4.55 -3.93 7.98
CA ILE A 135 -5.77 -4.17 7.20
C ILE A 135 -5.71 -5.60 6.68
N VAL A 136 -6.73 -6.41 6.98
CA VAL A 136 -6.86 -7.79 6.49
C VAL A 136 -8.13 -7.92 5.67
N TYR A 137 -8.01 -8.40 4.44
CA TYR A 137 -9.14 -8.76 3.59
C TYR A 137 -9.23 -10.28 3.48
N THR A 138 -10.38 -10.85 3.81
CA THR A 138 -10.62 -12.29 3.69
C THR A 138 -11.07 -12.64 2.27
N GLY A 139 -10.53 -13.71 1.72
CA GLY A 139 -10.91 -14.25 0.42
C GLY A 139 -12.29 -14.90 0.46
N GLU A 140 -13.18 -14.47 -0.44
CA GLU A 140 -14.56 -14.92 -0.56
C GLU A 140 -14.96 -15.15 -2.02
N MET A 141 -16.16 -15.64 -2.30
CA MET A 141 -16.64 -15.76 -3.69
C MET A 141 -16.79 -14.38 -4.35
N GLU A 142 -17.35 -13.43 -3.62
CA GLU A 142 -17.62 -12.06 -4.08
C GLU A 142 -16.88 -11.03 -3.22
N SER A 143 -16.44 -9.95 -3.85
CA SER A 143 -15.80 -8.83 -3.16
C SER A 143 -16.84 -8.01 -2.40
N ASN A 144 -16.54 -7.64 -1.16
CA ASN A 144 -17.26 -6.61 -0.43
C ASN A 144 -16.26 -5.80 0.39
N ILE A 145 -15.88 -4.63 -0.14
CA ILE A 145 -14.82 -3.81 0.44
C ILE A 145 -15.20 -3.30 1.84
N LYS A 146 -16.49 -2.98 2.06
CA LYS A 146 -17.00 -2.50 3.36
C LYS A 146 -16.93 -3.58 4.45
N GLN A 147 -16.97 -4.85 4.06
CA GLN A 147 -16.80 -6.01 4.94
C GLN A 147 -15.38 -6.57 4.95
N GLN A 148 -14.43 -5.89 4.31
CA GLN A 148 -13.06 -6.37 4.12
C GLN A 148 -13.02 -7.79 3.49
N LYS A 149 -13.83 -8.01 2.45
CA LYS A 149 -13.86 -9.24 1.67
C LYS A 149 -13.36 -8.96 0.25
N ILE A 150 -12.45 -9.80 -0.23
CA ILE A 150 -11.95 -9.76 -1.60
C ILE A 150 -12.35 -11.05 -2.32
N SER A 151 -12.80 -10.95 -3.57
CA SER A 151 -13.04 -12.14 -4.37
C SER A 151 -11.76 -12.96 -4.49
N ASN A 152 -11.91 -14.27 -4.36
CA ASN A 152 -10.81 -15.19 -4.28
C ASN A 152 -10.03 -15.35 -5.60
N GLN A 153 -10.48 -14.70 -6.68
CA GLN A 153 -9.81 -14.58 -7.98
C GLN A 153 -9.26 -13.17 -8.27
N GLY A 154 -9.22 -12.29 -7.28
CA GLY A 154 -8.79 -10.90 -7.42
C GLY A 154 -9.94 -9.92 -7.21
N GLY A 155 -9.62 -8.68 -6.87
CA GLY A 155 -10.59 -7.66 -6.52
C GLY A 155 -9.90 -6.40 -6.02
N ILE A 156 -10.63 -5.61 -5.24
CA ILE A 156 -10.15 -4.32 -4.75
C ILE A 156 -10.00 -4.38 -3.24
N ILE A 157 -8.84 -3.93 -2.77
CA ILE A 157 -8.56 -3.68 -1.35
C ILE A 157 -8.55 -2.17 -1.16
N ALA A 158 -9.20 -1.68 -0.11
CA ALA A 158 -9.22 -0.27 0.21
C ALA A 158 -8.91 0.01 1.67
N PHE A 159 -8.21 1.11 1.92
CA PHE A 159 -8.01 1.71 3.23
C PHE A 159 -7.83 3.22 3.08
N ARG A 160 -8.02 3.97 4.16
CA ARG A 160 -7.82 5.42 4.18
C ARG A 160 -6.58 5.78 4.96
N TYR A 161 -5.76 6.65 4.39
CA TYR A 161 -4.79 7.45 5.13
C TYR A 161 -5.35 8.86 5.30
N ALA A 162 -5.55 9.30 6.53
CA ALA A 162 -6.04 10.64 6.82
C ALA A 162 -5.02 11.45 7.61
N ILE A 163 -5.08 12.76 7.43
CA ILE A 163 -4.43 13.74 8.29
C ILE A 163 -5.55 14.51 8.97
N ASN A 164 -5.84 14.13 10.21
CA ASN A 164 -6.89 14.75 11.02
C ASN A 164 -6.39 16.04 11.64
N ASN A 165 -7.31 16.91 12.06
CA ASN A 165 -6.97 18.09 12.88
C ASN A 165 -5.87 18.96 12.22
N LEU A 166 -5.88 19.09 10.89
CA LEU A 166 -4.88 19.87 10.16
C LEU A 166 -4.93 21.34 10.52
N SER A 167 -6.14 21.87 10.63
CA SER A 167 -6.38 23.28 10.94
C SER A 167 -7.82 23.47 11.42
N ASN A 168 -8.10 24.68 11.90
CA ASN A 168 -9.45 25.09 12.24
C ASN A 168 -9.84 26.32 11.41
N TYR A 169 -10.93 26.22 10.65
CA TYR A 169 -11.50 27.35 9.92
C TYR A 169 -12.56 28.01 10.79
N ILE A 170 -12.42 29.32 11.04
CA ILE A 170 -13.39 30.10 11.83
C ILE A 170 -13.80 31.33 11.04
N SER A 171 -15.10 31.59 10.91
CA SER A 171 -15.61 32.82 10.33
C SER A 171 -16.98 33.21 10.88
N ASN A 172 -17.15 34.51 11.15
CA ASN A 172 -18.45 35.15 11.46
C ASN A 172 -18.99 36.00 10.31
N GLU A 173 -18.12 36.35 9.36
CA GLU A 173 -18.40 37.34 8.32
C GLU A 173 -18.87 36.67 7.02
N ASN A 174 -18.41 35.45 6.74
CA ASN A 174 -18.73 34.76 5.51
C ASN A 174 -20.20 34.33 5.48
N GLU A 175 -20.89 34.65 4.38
CA GLU A 175 -22.26 34.18 4.16
C GLU A 175 -22.31 32.67 3.90
N GLU A 176 -21.38 32.19 3.07
CA GLU A 176 -21.22 30.79 2.68
C GLU A 176 -19.74 30.38 2.76
N VAL A 177 -19.48 29.09 2.90
CA VAL A 177 -18.12 28.51 2.94
C VAL A 177 -17.99 27.43 1.88
N ASP A 178 -16.99 27.57 1.03
CA ASP A 178 -16.60 26.53 0.08
C ASP A 178 -15.71 25.50 0.77
N TYR A 179 -16.26 24.32 1.04
CA TYR A 179 -15.56 23.21 1.69
C TYR A 179 -14.32 22.77 0.91
N GLY A 180 -14.36 22.86 -0.43
CA GLY A 180 -13.23 22.50 -1.26
C GLY A 180 -12.03 23.44 -1.11
N LYS A 181 -12.26 24.63 -0.53
CA LYS A 181 -11.24 25.65 -0.31
C LYS A 181 -10.73 25.70 1.11
N LEU A 182 -11.21 24.85 2.02
CA LEU A 182 -10.85 24.91 3.44
C LEU A 182 -9.34 24.86 3.68
N LEU A 183 -8.60 23.99 2.97
CA LEU A 183 -7.13 23.94 3.07
C LEU A 183 -6.47 25.28 2.67
N GLN A 184 -6.94 25.92 1.60
CA GLN A 184 -6.43 27.24 1.18
C GLN A 184 -6.80 28.32 2.19
N LEU A 185 -8.05 28.32 2.66
CA LEU A 185 -8.57 29.31 3.60
C LEU A 185 -7.88 29.25 4.97
N THR A 186 -7.35 28.09 5.36
CA THR A 186 -6.58 27.91 6.59
C THR A 186 -5.05 27.92 6.38
N ASN A 187 -4.58 28.35 5.20
CA ASN A 187 -3.16 28.47 4.85
C ASN A 187 -2.36 27.16 4.90
N ILE A 188 -3.00 26.01 4.65
CA ILE A 188 -2.30 24.74 4.45
C ILE A 188 -1.55 24.77 3.12
N LYS A 189 -0.29 24.37 3.15
CA LYS A 189 0.62 24.31 2.01
C LYS A 189 0.98 22.87 1.68
N GLU A 190 1.58 22.66 0.51
CA GLU A 190 1.96 21.34 0.02
C GLU A 190 2.88 20.61 1.01
N GLU A 191 3.88 21.30 1.58
CA GLU A 191 4.80 20.70 2.56
C GLU A 191 4.11 20.20 3.84
N ASN A 192 2.92 20.73 4.17
CA ASN A 192 2.21 20.35 5.38
C ASN A 192 1.48 19.01 5.24
N ILE A 193 1.17 18.56 4.02
CA ILE A 193 0.35 17.35 3.79
C ILE A 193 0.96 16.36 2.78
N LYS A 194 1.92 16.79 1.96
CA LYS A 194 2.65 15.89 1.05
C LYS A 194 3.33 14.79 1.87
N THR A 195 3.09 13.54 1.47
CA THR A 195 3.50 12.38 2.26
C THR A 195 3.94 11.24 1.34
N THR A 196 4.91 10.47 1.80
CA THR A 196 5.22 9.15 1.23
C THR A 196 4.73 8.09 2.21
N ILE A 197 3.87 7.17 1.76
CA ILE A 197 3.42 6.02 2.54
C ILE A 197 4.13 4.76 2.04
N SER A 198 4.61 3.91 2.94
CA SER A 198 5.13 2.60 2.61
C SER A 198 4.53 1.51 3.48
N PHE A 199 4.27 0.33 2.94
CA PHE A 199 3.68 -0.78 3.69
C PHE A 199 4.03 -2.12 3.06
N ASP A 200 3.96 -3.17 3.86
CA ASP A 200 4.05 -4.54 3.36
C ASP A 200 2.68 -4.99 2.88
N PHE A 201 2.65 -5.59 1.69
CA PHE A 201 1.46 -6.16 1.06
C PHE A 201 1.66 -7.66 0.89
N ILE A 202 0.82 -8.45 1.57
CA ILE A 202 0.98 -9.90 1.71
C ILE A 202 -0.24 -10.58 1.15
N ILE A 203 -0.06 -11.47 0.16
CA ILE A 203 -1.10 -12.32 -0.39
C ILE A 203 -0.92 -13.74 0.18
N THR A 204 -1.90 -14.20 0.94
CA THR A 204 -1.96 -15.59 1.43
C THR A 204 -2.91 -16.40 0.56
N LEU A 205 -2.46 -17.56 0.09
CA LEU A 205 -3.28 -18.49 -0.68
C LEU A 205 -3.92 -19.55 0.22
N THR A 206 -4.97 -20.20 -0.26
CA THR A 206 -5.55 -21.37 0.43
C THR A 206 -4.59 -22.56 0.51
N THR A 207 -3.55 -22.55 -0.33
CA THR A 207 -2.42 -23.50 -0.26
C THR A 207 -1.41 -23.15 0.85
N ASN A 208 -1.68 -22.12 1.67
CA ASN A 208 -0.82 -21.55 2.71
C ASN A 208 0.47 -20.87 2.21
N ARG A 209 0.70 -20.83 0.89
CA ARG A 209 1.77 -20.02 0.31
C ARG A 209 1.51 -18.55 0.56
N LYS A 210 2.57 -17.82 0.91
CA LYS A 210 2.53 -16.37 1.15
C LYS A 210 3.52 -15.64 0.26
N TYR A 211 3.04 -14.60 -0.40
CA TYR A 211 3.84 -13.69 -1.22
C TYR A 211 3.77 -12.30 -0.62
N GLN A 212 4.92 -11.68 -0.39
CA GLN A 212 5.02 -10.35 0.20
C GLN A 212 5.80 -9.42 -0.74
N THR A 213 5.32 -8.19 -0.89
CA THR A 213 6.09 -7.09 -1.45
C THR A 213 5.99 -5.87 -0.54
N ASN A 214 6.93 -4.93 -0.67
CA ASN A 214 6.83 -3.64 -0.01
C ASN A 214 6.41 -2.61 -1.06
N ILE A 215 5.32 -1.89 -0.79
CA ILE A 215 4.78 -0.87 -1.68
C ILE A 215 5.09 0.49 -1.08
N GLN A 216 5.63 1.39 -1.91
CA GLN A 216 5.88 2.78 -1.55
C GLN A 216 5.14 3.69 -2.54
N ILE A 217 4.37 4.64 -2.01
CA ILE A 217 3.51 5.54 -2.78
C ILE A 217 3.79 6.98 -2.32
N ASP A 218 4.05 7.85 -3.27
CA ASP A 218 4.10 9.29 -3.04
C ASP A 218 2.70 9.88 -3.25
N ILE A 219 2.19 10.57 -2.23
CA ILE A 219 0.89 11.22 -2.24
C ILE A 219 1.11 12.72 -2.48
N PRO A 220 0.80 13.25 -3.67
CA PRO A 220 0.91 14.66 -3.98
C PRO A 220 -0.17 15.48 -3.26
N ALA A 221 0.08 16.77 -3.08
CA ALA A 221 -0.79 17.66 -2.28
C ALA A 221 -1.44 18.78 -3.10
N LYS A 222 -0.86 19.11 -4.26
CA LYS A 222 -1.18 20.34 -4.99
C LYS A 222 -2.65 20.46 -5.37
N GLU A 223 -3.19 19.44 -6.03
CA GLU A 223 -4.54 19.50 -6.59
C GLU A 223 -5.62 19.47 -5.49
N VAL A 224 -5.42 18.69 -4.43
CA VAL A 224 -6.37 18.65 -3.29
C VAL A 224 -6.39 19.96 -2.51
N ILE A 225 -5.26 20.67 -2.40
CA ILE A 225 -5.26 22.03 -1.83
C ILE A 225 -6.06 22.98 -2.73
N GLU A 226 -5.88 22.91 -4.05
CA GLU A 226 -6.53 23.84 -4.97
C GLU A 226 -8.03 23.60 -5.15
N LYS A 227 -8.48 22.34 -5.16
CA LYS A 227 -9.85 21.97 -5.53
C LYS A 227 -10.64 21.30 -4.41
N GLY A 228 -9.97 20.94 -3.32
CA GLY A 228 -10.56 20.15 -2.23
C GLY A 228 -10.68 18.66 -2.53
N VAL A 229 -10.41 18.25 -3.77
CA VAL A 229 -10.45 16.86 -4.22
C VAL A 229 -9.38 16.64 -5.29
N ALA A 230 -8.84 15.42 -5.35
CA ALA A 230 -7.93 15.01 -6.42
C ALA A 230 -8.02 13.50 -6.64
N GLY A 231 -7.67 13.06 -7.85
CA GLY A 231 -7.64 11.64 -8.22
C GLY A 231 -6.29 11.30 -8.84
N ILE A 232 -5.64 10.25 -8.32
CA ILE A 232 -4.34 9.78 -8.81
C ILE A 232 -4.49 8.30 -9.19
N GLU A 233 -3.94 7.92 -10.33
CA GLU A 233 -3.85 6.51 -10.75
C GLU A 233 -2.40 6.14 -11.01
N LEU A 234 -1.96 5.03 -10.42
CA LEU A 234 -0.67 4.39 -10.63
C LEU A 234 -0.92 3.06 -11.33
N THR A 235 -0.23 2.81 -12.44
CA THR A 235 -0.42 1.62 -13.29
C THR A 235 0.89 0.91 -13.65
N GLU A 236 2.04 1.47 -13.26
CA GLU A 236 3.35 0.89 -13.53
C GLU A 236 3.93 0.24 -12.26
N PHE A 237 3.93 -1.10 -12.22
CA PHE A 237 4.35 -1.89 -11.05
C PHE A 237 5.51 -2.86 -11.34
N ASN A 238 6.23 -2.65 -12.44
CA ASN A 238 7.35 -3.51 -12.86
C ASN A 238 8.52 -3.53 -11.85
N ASN A 239 8.54 -2.57 -10.93
CA ASN A 239 9.52 -2.45 -9.85
C ASN A 239 9.11 -3.17 -8.55
N LEU A 240 7.87 -3.68 -8.44
CA LEU A 240 7.44 -4.42 -7.26
C LEU A 240 8.10 -5.80 -7.23
N ILE A 241 8.85 -6.06 -6.16
CA ILE A 241 9.54 -7.33 -5.95
C ILE A 241 8.71 -8.15 -4.96
N PHE A 242 8.06 -9.20 -5.43
CA PHE A 242 7.35 -10.14 -4.57
C PHE A 242 8.30 -11.25 -4.11
N LYS A 243 8.38 -11.51 -2.81
CA LYS A 243 9.14 -12.61 -2.23
C LYS A 243 8.18 -13.62 -1.63
N ARG A 244 8.44 -14.91 -1.85
CA ARG A 244 7.74 -15.98 -1.12
C ARG A 244 8.32 -16.10 0.29
N ILE A 245 7.46 -15.98 1.29
CA ILE A 245 7.84 -16.04 2.71
C ILE A 245 7.37 -17.32 3.41
N GLU A 246 6.41 -18.04 2.84
CA GLU A 246 5.90 -19.32 3.35
C GLU A 246 5.50 -20.25 2.19
N ASN A 247 5.66 -21.56 2.38
CA ASN A 247 5.51 -22.61 1.35
C ASN A 247 4.23 -23.43 1.49
#